data_AF-A0A1N7F8Y2-F1
#
_entry.id   AF-A0A1N7F8Y2-F1
#
_cell.length_a   1.000
_cell.length_b   1.000
_cell.length_c   1.000
_cell.angle_alpha   90.00
_cell.angle_beta   90.00
_cell.angle_gamma   90.00
#
_symmetry.space_group_name_H-M   'P 1'
#
loop_
_entity.id
_entity.type
_entity.pdbx_description
1 polymer ?
#
loop_
_entity_poly.entity_id
_entity_poly.type
_entity_poly.pdbx_seq_one_letter_code
_entity_poly.pdbx_strand_id
1 'polypeptide(L)'
;MSSDTGEKKRVQFRAPERLVQQTDTLATVLETDRTTVILSALRDYLRDAAHNDELKQEIAEAFYSDDITFTELKELVGHEEAANFRVLKEQLEDEFIDETAEELADS
;
A
#
# COMPACT_ATOMS: atom_id res chain seq x y z
N MET A 1 -19.02 -26.02 -4.91
CA MET A 1 -17.84 -25.21 -4.58
C MET A 1 -17.89 -23.98 -5.46
N SER A 2 -18.27 -22.83 -4.91
CA SER A 2 -18.23 -21.56 -5.65
C SER A 2 -16.77 -21.16 -5.79
N SER A 3 -16.23 -21.26 -7.01
CA SER A 3 -14.98 -20.60 -7.35
C SER A 3 -15.26 -19.11 -7.40
N ASP A 4 -14.97 -18.43 -6.29
CA ASP A 4 -14.79 -16.98 -6.27
C ASP A 4 -13.72 -16.64 -7.31
N THR A 5 -14.16 -16.25 -8.49
CA THR A 5 -13.29 -15.81 -9.58
C THR A 5 -13.29 -14.30 -9.54
N GLY A 6 -12.74 -13.76 -8.44
CA GLY A 6 -12.36 -12.35 -8.38
C GLY A 6 -11.62 -11.99 -9.66
N GLU A 7 -12.03 -10.89 -10.29
CA GLU A 7 -11.56 -10.49 -11.61
C GLU A 7 -10.03 -10.46 -11.64
N LYS A 8 -9.42 -11.29 -12.50
CA LYS A 8 -7.96 -11.36 -12.63
C LYS A 8 -7.51 -10.42 -13.72
N LYS A 9 -6.68 -9.44 -13.38
CA LYS A 9 -6.02 -8.56 -14.35
C LYS A 9 -4.73 -9.22 -14.84
N ARG A 10 -4.63 -9.50 -16.15
CA ARG A 10 -3.38 -10.00 -16.75
C ARG A 10 -2.35 -8.87 -16.81
N VAL A 11 -1.15 -9.17 -16.33
CA VAL A 11 -0.03 -8.23 -16.20
C VAL A 11 1.22 -8.84 -16.83
N GLN A 12 2.04 -8.02 -17.49
CA GLN A 12 3.32 -8.43 -18.08
C GLN A 12 4.44 -7.72 -17.34
N PHE A 13 5.44 -8.48 -16.89
CA PHE A 13 6.59 -7.96 -16.17
C PHE A 13 7.87 -8.37 -16.90
N ARG A 14 8.87 -7.48 -16.89
CA ARG A 14 10.24 -7.83 -17.28
C ARG A 14 11.06 -7.97 -16.01
N ALA A 15 11.74 -9.09 -15.86
CA ALA A 15 12.57 -9.38 -14.69
C ALA A 15 13.95 -9.86 -15.14
N PRO A 16 15.00 -9.65 -14.33
CA PRO A 16 16.31 -10.23 -14.59
C PRO A 16 16.23 -11.76 -14.72
N GLU A 17 16.95 -12.32 -15.70
CA GLU A 17 16.89 -13.75 -16.00
C GLU A 17 17.22 -14.62 -14.77
N ARG A 18 18.24 -14.22 -13.99
CA ARG A 18 18.61 -14.92 -12.76
C ARG A 18 17.48 -15.00 -11.74
N LEU A 19 16.72 -13.91 -11.57
CA LEU A 19 15.60 -13.88 -10.62
C LEU A 19 14.52 -14.87 -11.05
N VAL A 20 14.19 -14.89 -12.35
CA VAL A 20 13.23 -15.84 -12.91
C VAL A 20 13.67 -17.29 -12.68
N GLN A 21 14.94 -17.60 -12.94
CA GLN A 21 15.50 -18.95 -12.71
C GLN A 21 15.47 -19.36 -11.23
N GLN A 22 15.77 -18.44 -10.32
CA GLN A 22 15.66 -18.69 -8.87
C GLN A 22 14.21 -18.97 -8.47
N THR A 23 13.26 -18.18 -8.96
CA THR A 23 11.82 -18.40 -8.70
C THR A 23 11.35 -19.74 -9.25
N ASP A 24 11.78 -20.14 -10.46
CA ASP A 24 11.43 -21.44 -11.05
C ASP A 24 11.99 -22.62 -10.26
N THR A 25 13.23 -22.49 -9.80
CA THR A 25 13.88 -23.50 -8.96
C THR A 25 13.11 -23.66 -7.65
N LEU A 26 12.73 -22.54 -7.01
CA LEU A 26 11.93 -22.56 -5.79
C LEU A 26 10.53 -23.17 -6.03
N ALA A 27 9.88 -22.81 -7.14
CA ALA A 27 8.58 -23.36 -7.51
C ALA A 27 8.64 -24.88 -7.67
N THR A 28 9.72 -25.40 -8.27
CA THR A 28 9.96 -26.85 -8.41
C THR A 28 10.09 -27.54 -7.05
N VAL A 29 10.86 -26.96 -6.13
CA VAL A 29 11.07 -27.51 -4.77
C VAL A 29 9.77 -27.51 -3.96
N LEU A 30 8.92 -26.51 -4.15
CA LEU A 30 7.64 -26.36 -3.46
C LEU A 30 6.48 -27.08 -4.18
N GLU A 31 6.75 -27.81 -5.27
CA GLU A 31 5.75 -28.48 -6.11
C GLU A 31 4.59 -27.53 -6.52
N THR A 32 4.94 -26.29 -6.86
CA THR A 32 4.01 -25.23 -7.23
C THR A 32 4.41 -24.54 -8.53
N ASP A 33 3.65 -23.55 -8.97
CA ASP A 33 3.94 -22.77 -10.17
C ASP A 33 4.55 -21.39 -9.83
N ARG A 34 5.26 -20.82 -10.81
CA ARG A 34 5.91 -19.50 -10.69
C ARG A 34 4.93 -18.41 -10.24
N THR A 35 3.69 -18.43 -10.73
CA THR A 35 2.68 -17.42 -10.38
C THR A 35 2.36 -17.50 -8.90
N THR A 36 2.21 -18.70 -8.35
CA THR A 36 1.96 -18.89 -6.92
C THR A 36 3.10 -18.33 -6.08
N VAL A 37 4.35 -18.60 -6.44
CA VAL A 37 5.52 -18.04 -5.71
C VAL A 37 5.52 -16.51 -5.76
N ILE A 38 5.30 -15.93 -6.93
CA ILE A 38 5.27 -14.46 -7.11
C ILE A 38 4.11 -13.83 -6.32
N LEU A 39 2.91 -14.42 -6.38
CA LEU A 39 1.74 -13.91 -5.67
C LEU A 39 1.93 -13.99 -4.15
N SER A 40 2.52 -15.07 -3.65
CA SER A 40 2.84 -15.19 -2.22
C SER A 40 3.84 -14.12 -1.80
N ALA A 41 4.95 -13.97 -2.53
CA ALA A 41 5.95 -12.94 -2.24
C ALA A 41 5.37 -11.52 -2.27
N LEU A 42 4.50 -11.22 -3.24
CA LEU A 42 3.83 -9.92 -3.31
C LEU A 42 2.88 -9.68 -2.14
N ARG A 43 2.09 -10.70 -1.76
CA ARG A 43 1.19 -10.63 -0.59
C ARG A 43 1.95 -10.44 0.71
N ASP A 44 3.05 -11.16 0.88
CA ASP A 44 3.91 -11.03 2.04
C ASP A 44 4.54 -9.63 2.09
N TYR A 45 5.07 -9.13 0.97
CA TYR A 45 5.61 -7.77 0.90
C TYR A 45 4.58 -6.70 1.25
N LEU A 46 3.36 -6.77 0.69
CA LEU A 46 2.30 -5.81 0.99
C LEU A 46 1.85 -5.87 2.46
N ARG A 47 1.75 -7.08 3.03
CA ARG A 47 1.45 -7.25 4.45
C ARG A 47 2.56 -6.63 5.30
N ASP A 48 3.81 -6.91 5.01
CA ASP A 48 4.94 -6.43 5.81
C ASP A 48 5.07 -4.91 5.69
N ALA A 49 4.81 -4.34 4.51
CA ALA A 49 4.74 -2.89 4.30
C ALA A 49 3.68 -2.23 5.20
N ALA A 50 2.50 -2.85 5.34
CA ALA A 50 1.44 -2.37 6.21
C ALA A 50 1.78 -2.44 7.71
N HIS A 51 2.83 -3.16 8.12
CA HIS A 51 3.25 -3.31 9.52
C HIS A 51 4.62 -2.67 9.80
N ASN A 52 5.23 -2.04 8.80
CA ASN A 52 6.50 -1.35 8.93
C ASN A 52 6.25 0.15 9.15
N ASP A 53 6.68 0.67 10.30
CA ASP A 53 6.43 2.07 10.68
C ASP A 53 7.04 3.10 9.72
N GLU A 54 8.16 2.79 9.07
CA GLU A 54 8.80 3.66 8.07
C GLU A 54 7.95 3.72 6.79
N LEU A 55 7.50 2.56 6.29
CA LEU A 55 6.62 2.50 5.12
C LEU A 55 5.23 3.07 5.40
N LYS A 56 4.71 2.92 6.62
CA LYS A 56 3.46 3.55 7.03
C LYS A 56 3.54 5.07 6.97
N GLN A 57 4.68 5.66 7.34
CA GLN A 57 4.88 7.10 7.23
C GLN A 57 4.86 7.56 5.77
N GLU A 58 5.56 6.86 4.87
CA GLU A 58 5.52 7.17 3.43
C GLU A 58 4.09 7.06 2.86
N ILE A 59 3.34 6.04 3.27
CA ILE A 59 1.93 5.87 2.87
C ILE A 59 1.05 7.01 3.41
N ALA A 60 1.28 7.45 4.65
CA ALA A 60 0.56 8.56 5.25
C ALA A 60 0.87 9.89 4.54
N GLU A 61 2.13 10.16 4.21
CA GLU A 61 2.56 11.34 3.45
C GLU A 61 1.89 11.39 2.07
N ALA A 62 1.82 10.26 1.37
CA ALA A 62 1.11 10.15 0.09
C ALA A 62 -0.39 10.47 0.25
N PHE A 63 -1.01 10.05 1.35
CA PHE A 63 -2.42 10.37 1.62
C PHE A 63 -2.63 11.85 2.00
N TYR A 64 -1.74 12.44 2.80
CA TYR A 64 -1.80 13.86 3.14
C TYR A 64 -1.60 14.75 1.90
N SER A 65 -0.78 14.30 0.95
CA SER A 65 -0.54 14.98 -0.33
C SER A 65 -1.59 14.70 -1.41
N ASP A 66 -2.64 13.92 -1.11
CA ASP A 66 -3.69 13.50 -2.05
C ASP A 66 -3.19 12.65 -3.25
N ASP A 67 -2.00 12.06 -3.16
CA ASP A 67 -1.46 11.14 -4.17
C ASP A 67 -2.22 9.80 -4.18
N ILE A 68 -2.79 9.42 -3.04
CA ILE A 68 -3.67 8.26 -2.89
C ILE A 68 -5.00 8.65 -2.25
N THR A 69 -6.05 7.97 -2.65
CA THR A 69 -7.38 8.13 -2.05
C THR A 69 -7.51 7.40 -0.72
N PHE A 70 -8.50 7.78 0.09
CA PHE A 70 -8.85 7.05 1.32
C PHE A 70 -9.21 5.58 1.06
N THR A 71 -9.71 5.25 -0.14
CA THR A 71 -10.00 3.86 -0.51
C THR A 71 -8.72 3.06 -0.72
N GLU A 72 -7.77 3.59 -1.48
CA GLU A 72 -6.45 2.97 -1.70
C GLU A 72 -5.67 2.85 -0.39
N LEU A 73 -5.73 3.87 0.47
CA LEU A 73 -5.14 3.82 1.81
C LEU A 73 -5.67 2.63 2.64
N LYS A 74 -7.00 2.43 2.65
CA LYS A 74 -7.61 1.28 3.36
C LYS A 74 -7.17 -0.06 2.79
N GLU A 75 -6.92 -0.16 1.49
CA GLU A 75 -6.42 -1.40 0.87
C GLU A 75 -4.98 -1.72 1.31
N LEU A 76 -4.19 -0.69 1.62
CA LEU A 76 -2.81 -0.84 2.08
C LEU A 76 -2.70 -1.09 3.59
N VAL A 77 -3.31 -0.25 4.43
CA VAL A 77 -3.09 -0.26 5.89
C VAL A 77 -4.26 -0.81 6.71
N GLY A 78 -5.37 -1.13 6.04
CA GLY A 78 -6.60 -1.57 6.70
C GLY A 78 -7.49 -0.42 7.18
N HIS A 79 -8.68 -0.78 7.66
CA HIS A 79 -9.72 0.20 7.99
C HIS A 79 -9.37 1.10 9.18
N GLU A 80 -8.84 0.50 10.25
CA GLU A 80 -8.53 1.19 11.51
C GLU A 80 -7.40 2.21 11.30
N GLU A 81 -6.29 1.78 10.72
CA GLU A 81 -5.14 2.65 10.50
C GLU A 81 -5.46 3.78 9.51
N ALA A 82 -6.22 3.49 8.45
CA ALA A 82 -6.67 4.51 7.52
C ALA A 82 -7.54 5.56 8.22
N ALA A 83 -8.42 5.15 9.14
CA ALA A 83 -9.24 6.08 9.90
C ALA A 83 -8.39 6.99 10.81
N ASN A 84 -7.34 6.43 11.44
CA ASN A 84 -6.38 7.22 12.23
C ASN A 84 -5.69 8.29 11.35
N PHE A 85 -5.20 7.91 10.17
CA PHE A 85 -4.59 8.87 9.24
C PHE A 85 -5.58 9.94 8.77
N ARG A 86 -6.84 9.58 8.52
CA ARG A 86 -7.87 10.55 8.15
C ARG A 86 -8.08 11.61 9.23
N VAL A 87 -8.19 11.19 10.49
CA VAL A 87 -8.35 12.12 11.61
C VAL A 87 -7.15 13.06 11.72
N LEU A 88 -5.93 12.53 11.53
CA LEU A 88 -4.71 13.35 11.54
C LEU A 88 -4.68 14.35 10.38
N LYS A 89 -5.11 13.95 9.17
CA LYS A 89 -5.22 14.86 8.03
C LYS A 89 -6.18 16.02 8.32
N GLU A 90 -7.38 15.71 8.83
CA GLU A 90 -8.39 16.71 9.19
C GLU A 90 -7.84 17.69 10.26
N GLN A 91 -7.10 17.20 11.26
CA GLN A 91 -6.48 18.04 12.28
C GLN A 91 -5.39 18.97 11.71
N LEU A 92 -4.55 18.47 10.81
CA LEU A 92 -3.50 19.28 10.16
C LEU A 92 -4.10 20.38 9.28
N GLU A 93 -5.19 20.09 8.59
CA GLU A 93 -5.92 21.09 7.79
C GLU A 93 -6.56 22.17 8.67
N ASP A 94 -7.17 21.78 9.80
CA ASP A 94 -7.75 22.71 10.77
C ASP A 94 -6.68 23.61 11.42
N GLU A 95 -5.53 23.05 11.80
CA GLU A 95 -4.39 23.81 12.37
C GLU A 95 -3.81 24.81 11.35
N PHE A 96 -3.66 24.40 10.09
CA PHE A 96 -3.18 25.26 9.02
C PHE A 96 -4.12 26.46 8.76
N ILE A 97 -5.44 26.24 8.85
CA ILE A 97 -6.44 27.30 8.69
C ILE A 97 -6.35 28.31 9.85
N ASP A 98 -6.17 27.83 11.09
CA ASP A 98 -6.07 28.68 12.27
C ASP A 98 -4.81 29.57 12.24
N GLU A 99 -3.64 28.99 11.92
CA GLU A 99 -2.37 29.72 11.78
C GLU A 99 -2.47 30.81 10.69
N THR A 100 -3.04 30.46 9.54
CA THR A 100 -3.23 31.41 8.43
C THR A 100 -4.19 32.53 8.82
N ALA A 101 -5.22 32.24 9.63
CA ALA A 101 -6.16 33.25 10.10
C ALA A 101 -5.52 34.23 11.09
N GLU A 102 -4.63 33.76 11.97
CA GLU A 102 -3.86 34.61 12.90
C GLU A 102 -2.89 35.53 12.15
N GLU A 103 -2.14 35.04 11.16
CA GLU A 103 -1.23 35.89 10.36
C GLU A 103 -1.98 36.99 9.58
N LEU A 104 -3.17 36.68 9.06
CA LEU A 104 -3.99 37.64 8.33
C LEU A 104 -4.71 38.64 9.24
N ALA A 105 -4.95 38.30 10.50
CA ALA A 105 -5.59 39.19 11.48
C ALA A 105 -4.62 40.22 12.08
N ASP A 106 -3.31 39.93 12.04
CA ASP A 106 -2.24 40.82 12.52
C ASP A 106 -1.62 41.70 11.39
N SER A 107 -2.22 41.66 10.18
CA SER A 107 -1.84 42.43 8.97
C SER A 107 -2.78 43.60 8.69
#